data_AF-A0A100W3H4-F1
#
_entry.id   AF-A0A100W3H4-F1
#
_cell.length_a   1.000
_cell.length_b   1.000
_cell.length_c   1.000
_cell.angle_alpha   90.00
_cell.angle_beta   90.00
_cell.angle_gamma   90.00
#
_symmetry.space_group_name_H-M   'P 1'
#
loop_
_entity.id
_entity.type
_entity.pdbx_description
1 polymer ?
#
loop_
_entity_poly.entity_id
_entity_poly.type
_entity_poly.pdbx_seq_one_letter_code
_entity_poly.pdbx_strand_id
1 'polypeptide(L)'
;MRIAVTAALACLLLSAGAGEAAAEPTAVPEAAPDAGRTVFVDNPAIVAPHVTRIESWTRSGEGLAVNFTAGTPDCFGVHVTAQETDRTVTVDLRGGTPPESVGRMCIALAVRGTVDVPLSAPLGDRQVLAAEW
;
A
#
# COMPACT_ATOMS: atom_id res chain seq x y z
N MET A 1 -54.19 -42.48 -27.99
CA MET A 1 -52.72 -42.71 -27.91
C MET A 1 -52.00 -41.42 -28.24
N ARG A 2 -51.35 -40.80 -27.25
CA ARG A 2 -50.00 -40.20 -27.30
C ARG A 2 -49.78 -39.37 -26.03
N ILE A 3 -48.97 -39.95 -25.15
CA ILE A 3 -48.46 -39.40 -23.90
C ILE A 3 -47.42 -38.33 -24.26
N ALA A 4 -47.43 -37.18 -23.57
CA ALA A 4 -46.30 -36.26 -23.55
C ALA A 4 -46.01 -35.86 -22.10
N VAL A 5 -44.93 -36.44 -21.57
CA VAL A 5 -44.28 -36.09 -20.30
C VAL A 5 -43.28 -34.96 -20.60
N THR A 6 -43.22 -33.92 -19.77
CA THR A 6 -42.07 -32.98 -19.67
C THR A 6 -42.24 -32.22 -18.35
N ALA A 7 -41.55 -32.64 -17.28
CA ALA A 7 -40.19 -32.24 -16.87
C ALA A 7 -40.18 -30.90 -16.11
N ALA A 8 -39.92 -31.00 -14.80
CA ALA A 8 -39.85 -29.92 -13.83
C ALA A 8 -38.61 -29.03 -14.01
N LEU A 9 -38.75 -27.73 -13.72
CA LEU A 9 -37.61 -26.85 -13.38
C LEU A 9 -38.00 -26.01 -12.16
N ALA A 10 -37.44 -26.37 -11.00
CA ALA A 10 -37.39 -25.51 -9.83
C ALA A 10 -36.00 -24.86 -9.79
N CYS A 11 -35.91 -23.57 -10.15
CA CYS A 11 -34.71 -22.77 -9.99
C CYS A 11 -34.57 -22.33 -8.52
N LEU A 12 -33.69 -22.99 -7.77
CA LEU A 12 -33.21 -22.51 -6.48
C LEU A 12 -32.10 -21.47 -6.73
N LEU A 13 -32.38 -20.20 -6.46
CA LEU A 13 -31.38 -19.13 -6.48
C LEU A 13 -30.58 -19.16 -5.17
N LEU A 14 -29.38 -19.77 -5.19
CA LEU A 14 -28.38 -19.59 -4.13
C LEU A 14 -27.57 -18.33 -4.45
N SER A 15 -27.90 -17.22 -3.78
CA SER A 15 -27.03 -16.04 -3.70
C SER A 15 -25.89 -16.32 -2.72
N ALA A 16 -24.79 -16.89 -3.22
CA ALA A 16 -23.52 -16.94 -2.50
C ALA A 16 -22.87 -15.55 -2.59
N GLY A 17 -22.93 -14.78 -1.50
CA GLY A 17 -22.10 -13.59 -1.35
C GLY A 17 -20.65 -14.01 -1.28
N ALA A 18 -19.87 -13.69 -2.31
CA ALA A 18 -18.41 -13.74 -2.22
C ALA A 18 -17.98 -12.58 -1.32
N GLY A 19 -17.54 -12.88 -0.10
CA GLY A 19 -16.77 -11.92 0.68
C GLY A 19 -15.39 -11.81 0.05
N GLU A 20 -15.03 -10.63 -0.45
CA GLU A 20 -13.68 -10.32 -0.89
C GLU A 20 -12.74 -10.54 0.32
N ALA A 21 -11.80 -11.48 0.20
CA ALA A 21 -10.83 -11.73 1.26
C ALA A 21 -9.84 -10.56 1.28
N ALA A 22 -10.05 -9.64 2.24
CA ALA A 22 -9.07 -8.64 2.62
C ALA A 22 -7.78 -9.33 3.11
N ALA A 23 -6.64 -9.00 2.50
CA ALA A 23 -5.35 -9.41 3.04
C ALA A 23 -5.13 -8.78 4.42
N GLU A 24 -4.69 -9.58 5.39
CA GLU A 24 -4.43 -9.09 6.75
C GLU A 24 -3.20 -8.19 6.76
N PRO A 25 -3.22 -7.04 7.46
CA PRO A 25 -2.04 -6.19 7.58
C PRO A 25 -0.85 -6.93 8.19
N THR A 26 0.31 -6.83 7.55
CA THR A 26 1.53 -7.55 7.96
C THR A 26 2.42 -6.68 8.84
N ALA A 27 3.00 -7.26 9.90
CA ALA A 27 3.97 -6.57 10.75
C ALA A 27 5.25 -6.23 9.98
N VAL A 28 5.71 -4.99 10.09
CA VAL A 28 6.91 -4.49 9.42
C VAL A 28 8.06 -4.36 10.43
N PRO A 29 9.28 -4.84 10.13
CA PRO A 29 10.40 -4.75 11.06
C PRO A 29 10.91 -3.30 11.21
N GLU A 30 11.26 -2.93 12.44
CA GLU A 30 12.02 -1.71 12.73
C GLU A 30 13.47 -1.90 12.31
N ALA A 31 14.07 -0.88 11.70
CA ALA A 31 15.46 -0.83 11.27
C ALA A 31 16.13 0.46 11.75
N ALA A 32 17.45 0.40 11.95
CA ALA A 32 18.25 1.58 12.27
C ALA A 32 18.19 2.62 11.13
N PRO A 33 18.29 3.92 11.44
CA PRO A 33 18.36 4.97 10.41
C PRO A 33 19.52 4.75 9.42
N ASP A 34 19.23 4.89 8.14
CA ASP A 34 20.21 4.83 7.03
C ASP A 34 20.17 6.14 6.24
N ALA A 35 21.17 6.99 6.47
CA ALA A 35 21.31 8.28 5.76
C ALA A 35 21.61 8.13 4.26
N GLY A 36 21.93 6.91 3.79
CA GLY A 36 22.16 6.61 2.38
C GLY A 36 20.89 6.35 1.56
N ARG A 37 19.70 6.36 2.19
CA ARG A 37 18.41 6.21 1.49
C ARG A 37 18.04 7.49 0.76
N THR A 38 17.45 7.33 -0.42
CA THR A 38 16.87 8.44 -1.19
C THR A 38 15.57 8.88 -0.52
N VAL A 39 15.48 10.16 -0.16
CA VAL A 39 14.27 10.73 0.42
C VAL A 39 13.25 11.00 -0.69
N PHE A 40 12.05 10.48 -0.52
CA PHE A 40 10.89 10.78 -1.36
C PHE A 40 9.97 11.75 -0.64
N VAL A 41 9.29 12.60 -1.41
CA VAL A 41 8.23 13.48 -0.92
C VAL A 41 6.90 12.81 -1.21
N ASP A 42 6.02 12.77 -0.21
CA ASP A 42 4.64 12.31 -0.38
C ASP A 42 3.92 13.13 -1.45
N ASN A 43 3.33 12.46 -2.43
CA ASN A 43 2.60 13.08 -3.53
C ASN A 43 1.27 12.35 -3.76
N PRO A 44 0.14 12.88 -3.25
CA PRO A 44 -1.18 12.27 -3.45
C PRO A 44 -1.67 12.31 -4.90
N ALA A 45 -1.01 13.05 -5.79
CA ALA A 45 -1.40 13.20 -7.19
C ALA A 45 -0.71 12.19 -8.14
N ILE A 46 -0.03 11.16 -7.62
CA ILE A 46 0.59 10.13 -8.47
C ILE A 46 -0.42 9.49 -9.43
N VAL A 47 0.02 9.28 -10.66
CA VAL A 47 -0.73 8.63 -11.74
C VAL A 47 -0.47 7.13 -11.71
N ALA A 48 -1.51 6.34 -11.96
CA ALA A 48 -1.48 4.87 -11.92
C ALA A 48 -0.90 4.31 -10.60
N PRO A 49 -1.52 4.64 -9.44
CA PRO A 49 -1.06 4.17 -8.15
C PRO A 49 -1.10 2.64 -8.07
N HIS A 50 -0.05 2.05 -7.50
CA HIS A 50 0.07 0.61 -7.24
C HIS A 50 0.67 0.37 -5.87
N VAL A 51 0.37 -0.79 -5.28
CA VAL A 51 0.96 -1.22 -4.00
C VAL A 51 2.49 -1.21 -4.10
N THR A 52 3.15 -0.54 -3.16
CA THR A 52 4.59 -0.59 -2.99
C THR A 52 4.91 -1.29 -1.67
N ARG A 53 5.79 -2.30 -1.74
CA ARG A 53 6.19 -3.06 -0.56
C ARG A 53 6.97 -2.17 0.41
N ILE A 54 6.51 -2.13 1.65
CA ILE A 54 7.29 -1.61 2.77
C ILE A 54 8.23 -2.72 3.25
N GLU A 55 9.52 -2.46 3.28
CA GLU A 55 10.57 -3.42 3.66
C GLU A 55 10.89 -3.34 5.16
N SER A 56 10.92 -2.12 5.70
CA SER A 56 11.17 -1.82 7.11
C SER A 56 10.65 -0.43 7.45
N TRP A 57 10.73 -0.03 8.70
CA TRP A 57 10.49 1.34 9.14
C TRP A 57 11.56 1.79 10.14
N THR A 58 11.67 3.09 10.35
CA THR A 58 12.61 3.71 11.29
C THR A 58 11.90 4.83 12.05
N ARG A 59 12.29 5.08 13.30
CA ARG A 59 11.80 6.25 14.06
C ARG A 59 12.27 7.56 13.41
N SER A 60 11.35 8.49 13.20
CA SER A 60 11.62 9.78 12.56
C SER A 60 10.79 10.88 13.23
N GLY A 61 11.44 11.79 13.96
CA GLY A 61 10.74 12.86 14.70
C GLY A 61 9.62 12.34 15.61
N GLU A 62 8.44 12.94 15.48
CA GLU A 62 7.21 12.53 16.19
C GLU A 62 6.45 11.38 15.48
N GLY A 63 6.94 10.93 14.33
CA GLY A 63 6.33 9.86 13.53
C GLY A 63 7.30 8.71 13.24
N LEU A 64 7.24 8.22 12.02
CA LEU A 64 8.15 7.19 11.50
C LEU A 64 8.48 7.48 10.04
N ALA A 65 9.53 6.85 9.52
CA ALA A 65 9.81 6.80 8.10
C ALA A 65 9.71 5.34 7.63
N VAL A 66 9.06 5.10 6.50
CA VAL A 66 9.02 3.76 5.89
C VAL A 66 10.11 3.63 4.84
N ASN A 67 10.65 2.43 4.74
CA ASN A 67 11.78 2.08 3.89
C ASN A 67 11.33 1.12 2.80
N PHE A 68 11.70 1.41 1.55
CA PHE A 68 11.24 0.65 0.39
C PHE A 68 12.26 0.69 -0.76
N THR A 69 11.97 -0.03 -1.84
CA THR A 69 12.69 0.08 -3.11
C THR A 69 11.77 0.68 -4.17
N ALA A 70 12.26 1.69 -4.90
CA ALA A 70 11.53 2.34 -5.99
C ALA A 70 12.47 2.75 -7.13
N GLY A 71 11.94 3.34 -8.20
CA GLY A 71 12.74 4.04 -9.19
C GLY A 71 13.20 5.42 -8.70
N THR A 72 14.00 6.15 -9.48
CA THR A 72 14.47 7.49 -9.08
C THR A 72 13.34 8.51 -8.92
N PRO A 73 13.39 9.40 -7.91
CA PRO A 73 12.28 10.30 -7.57
C PRO A 73 11.89 11.28 -8.70
N ASP A 74 12.79 11.56 -9.64
CA ASP A 74 12.48 12.39 -10.82
C ASP A 74 11.39 11.80 -11.73
N CYS A 75 11.12 10.50 -11.62
CA CYS A 75 10.21 9.76 -12.50
C CYS A 75 9.23 8.84 -11.76
N PHE A 76 9.52 8.52 -10.50
CA PHE A 76 8.76 7.59 -9.69
C PHE A 76 8.38 8.31 -8.41
N GLY A 77 7.08 8.46 -8.18
CA GLY A 77 6.53 9.11 -7.00
C GLY A 77 5.99 8.09 -6.03
N VAL A 78 5.77 8.53 -4.79
CA VAL A 78 5.07 7.73 -3.77
C VAL A 78 3.97 8.55 -3.14
N HIS A 79 2.94 7.86 -2.67
CA HIS A 79 1.95 8.41 -1.77
C HIS A 79 1.85 7.52 -0.53
N VAL A 80 1.85 8.12 0.64
CA VAL A 80 1.77 7.41 1.92
C VAL A 80 0.60 7.92 2.76
N THR A 81 -0.13 6.98 3.36
CA THR A 81 -1.15 7.28 4.36
C THR A 81 -0.99 6.34 5.56
N ALA A 82 -1.47 6.77 6.72
CA ALA A 82 -1.42 5.98 7.94
C ALA A 82 -2.77 5.98 8.64
N GLN A 83 -3.21 4.80 9.06
CA GLN A 83 -4.36 4.62 9.93
C GLN A 83 -3.91 4.26 11.34
N GLU A 84 -4.28 5.12 12.28
CA GLU A 84 -3.80 5.07 13.65
C GLU A 84 -4.87 4.52 14.61
N THR A 85 -4.43 3.65 15.49
CA THR A 85 -5.15 3.25 16.71
C THR A 85 -4.24 3.45 17.92
N ASP A 86 -4.77 3.20 19.11
CA ASP A 86 -3.97 3.21 20.35
C ASP A 86 -2.88 2.13 20.38
N ARG A 87 -2.95 1.12 19.50
CA ARG A 87 -2.03 -0.04 19.50
C ARG A 87 -1.24 -0.20 18.21
N THR A 88 -1.72 0.34 17.11
CA THR A 88 -1.17 0.07 15.78
C THR A 88 -1.13 1.33 14.93
N VAL A 89 -0.16 1.36 14.02
CA VAL A 89 -0.08 2.29 12.90
C VAL A 89 -0.02 1.45 11.64
N THR A 90 -1.09 1.45 10.84
CA THR A 90 -1.12 0.72 9.57
C THR A 90 -0.82 1.69 8.43
N VAL A 91 0.31 1.48 7.75
CA VAL A 91 0.80 2.35 6.68
C VAL A 91 0.43 1.75 5.32
N ASP A 92 -0.19 2.55 4.47
CA ASP A 92 -0.39 2.25 3.05
C ASP A 92 0.60 3.07 2.22
N LEU A 93 1.42 2.40 1.42
CA LEU A 93 2.40 3.00 0.53
C LEU A 93 2.06 2.66 -0.92
N ARG A 94 1.80 3.68 -1.71
CA ARG A 94 1.53 3.60 -3.14
C ARG A 94 2.70 4.16 -3.92
N GLY A 95 3.08 3.47 -4.98
CA GLY A 95 4.02 3.95 -5.99
C GLY A 95 3.25 4.40 -7.23
N GLY A 96 3.83 5.28 -8.03
CA GLY A 96 3.23 5.71 -9.29
C GLY A 96 4.12 6.68 -10.05
N THR A 97 3.55 7.35 -11.05
CA THR A 97 4.25 8.38 -11.83
C THR A 97 3.82 9.76 -11.36
N PRO A 98 4.75 10.66 -10.98
CA PRO A 98 4.40 12.05 -10.71
C PRO A 98 3.77 12.69 -11.97
N PRO A 99 2.72 13.53 -11.85
CA PRO A 99 2.05 14.13 -13.01
C PRO A 99 3.00 14.82 -14.00
N GLU A 100 4.01 15.53 -13.49
CA GLU A 100 5.04 16.24 -14.26
C GLU A 100 5.98 15.31 -15.04
N SER A 101 5.98 14.02 -14.71
CA SER A 101 6.85 13.01 -15.34
C SER A 101 6.12 12.09 -16.30
N VAL A 102 4.81 12.27 -16.49
CA VAL A 102 4.05 11.55 -17.50
C VAL A 102 4.61 11.84 -18.90
N GLY A 103 4.91 10.78 -19.66
CA GLY A 103 5.44 10.89 -21.03
C GLY A 103 6.93 11.23 -21.13
N ARG A 104 7.64 11.36 -20.00
CA ARG A 104 9.10 11.55 -20.00
C ARG A 104 9.84 10.23 -20.27
N MET A 105 11.05 10.34 -20.79
CA MET A 105 11.99 9.22 -20.87
C MET A 105 12.62 8.99 -19.50
N CYS A 106 12.20 7.92 -18.83
CA CYS A 106 12.67 7.55 -17.49
C CYS A 106 13.53 6.30 -17.54
N ILE A 107 14.66 6.32 -16.83
CA ILE A 107 15.50 5.12 -16.63
C ILE A 107 15.00 4.33 -15.42
N ALA A 108 15.00 3.01 -15.52
CA ALA A 108 14.57 2.12 -14.45
C ALA A 108 15.74 1.76 -13.52
N LEU A 109 16.24 2.75 -12.76
CA LEU A 109 17.25 2.52 -11.72
C LEU A 109 16.57 2.31 -10.37
N ALA A 110 16.76 1.13 -9.77
CA ALA A 110 16.26 0.84 -8.43
C ALA A 110 17.08 1.59 -7.37
N VAL A 111 16.41 2.33 -6.52
CA VAL A 111 16.98 3.05 -5.37
C VAL A 111 16.33 2.58 -4.08
N ARG A 112 17.10 2.61 -2.98
CA ARG A 112 16.56 2.42 -1.64
C ARG A 112 15.91 3.73 -1.20
N GLY A 113 14.59 3.76 -1.16
CA GLY A 113 13.79 4.91 -0.78
C GLY A 113 13.47 4.96 0.70
N THR A 114 13.12 6.17 1.15
CA THR A 114 12.46 6.44 2.42
C THR A 114 11.46 7.59 2.27
N VAL A 115 10.35 7.54 2.99
CA VAL A 115 9.36 8.64 3.06
C VAL A 115 8.87 8.77 4.49
N ASP A 116 8.80 10.01 4.97
CA ASP A 116 8.26 10.31 6.31
C ASP A 116 6.75 10.08 6.35
N VAL A 117 6.29 9.51 7.45
CA VAL A 117 4.90 9.25 7.78
C VAL A 117 4.57 10.05 9.04
N PRO A 118 3.95 11.24 8.89
CA PRO A 118 3.53 12.03 10.02
C PRO A 118 2.42 11.28 10.77
N LEU A 119 2.48 11.31 12.09
CA LEU A 119 1.48 10.71 12.98
C LEU A 119 0.77 11.79 13.79
N SER A 120 -0.48 11.54 14.13
CA SER A 120 -1.34 12.42 14.93
C SER A 120 -1.05 12.27 16.42
N ALA A 121 -0.46 11.14 16.83
CA ALA A 121 0.00 10.86 18.18
C ALA A 121 1.42 10.25 18.16
N PRO A 122 2.19 10.32 19.25
CA PRO A 122 3.52 9.71 19.32
C PRO A 122 3.48 8.21 19.02
N LEU A 123 4.51 7.67 18.34
CA LEU A 123 4.55 6.25 17.99
C LEU A 123 4.56 5.33 19.22
N GLY A 124 5.38 5.64 20.23
CA GLY A 124 5.49 4.83 21.46
C GLY A 124 5.86 3.36 21.17
N ASP A 125 5.06 2.46 21.72
CA ASP A 125 5.14 0.99 21.56
C ASP A 125 4.13 0.45 20.54
N ARG A 126 3.47 1.32 19.76
CA ARG A 126 2.49 0.89 18.76
C ARG A 126 3.16 0.05 17.68
N GLN A 127 2.50 -1.02 17.28
CA GLN A 127 2.99 -1.89 16.23
C GLN A 127 2.79 -1.24 14.86
N VAL A 128 3.83 -1.25 14.03
CA VAL A 128 3.77 -0.75 12.65
C VAL A 128 3.41 -1.90 11.72
N LEU A 129 2.35 -1.72 10.94
CA LEU A 129 1.82 -2.68 9.99
C LEU A 129 1.84 -2.09 8.58
N ALA A 130 1.97 -2.93 7.56
CA ALA A 130 1.77 -2.56 6.17
C ALA A 130 0.38 -3.00 5.69
N ALA A 131 -0.30 -2.10 4.99
CA ALA A 131 -1.48 -2.41 4.21
C ALA A 131 -1.11 -3.27 2.98
N GLU A 132 -1.96 -4.23 2.62
CA GLU A 132 -1.70 -5.19 1.53
C GLU A 132 -2.72 -5.12 0.36
N TRP A 133 -3.49 -4.03 0.22
CA TRP A 133 -4.64 -3.93 -0.71
C TRP A 133 -4.28 -3.53 -2.14
#